data_AF-A0A2P6M9E2-F1
#
_entry.id   AF-A0A2P6M9E2-F1
#
_cell.length_a   1.000
_cell.length_b   1.000
_cell.length_c   1.000
_cell.angle_alpha   90.00
_cell.angle_beta   90.00
_cell.angle_gamma   90.00
#
_symmetry.space_group_name_H-M   'P 1'
#
loop_
_entity.id
_entity.type
_entity.pdbx_description
1 polymer ?
#
loop_
_entity_poly.entity_id
_entity_poly.type
_entity_poly.pdbx_seq_one_letter_code
_entity_poly.pdbx_strand_id
1 'polypeptide(L)'
;MKLWLGWILVHGVLVASLWTGFVDDVEGAARIGLFVCWVLIVLSFFAHSDRVQAKADQDPVPTWLNVVVDVLVLLFLVWHDAVVTAAFWLLHIGLWLSARETRKASERTPR
;
A
#
# COMPACT_ATOMS: atom_id res chain seq x y z
N MET A 1 -5.29 -2.12 -18.24
CA MET A 1 -4.29 -1.03 -18.44
C MET A 1 -4.45 0.14 -17.48
N LYS A 2 -5.62 0.81 -17.39
CA LYS A 2 -5.77 2.02 -16.55
C LYS A 2 -5.41 1.83 -15.06
N LEU A 3 -5.81 0.71 -14.45
CA LEU A 3 -5.52 0.41 -13.03
C LEU A 3 -4.03 0.10 -12.78
N TRP A 4 -3.37 -0.61 -13.69
CA TRP A 4 -1.94 -0.93 -13.59
C TRP A 4 -1.06 0.33 -13.68
N LEU A 5 -1.42 1.25 -14.59
CA LEU A 5 -0.75 2.55 -14.69
C LEU A 5 -0.96 3.40 -13.44
N GLY A 6 -2.17 3.40 -12.88
CA GLY A 6 -2.46 4.07 -11.60
C GLY A 6 -1.64 3.50 -10.45
N TRP A 7 -1.51 2.17 -10.37
CA TRP A 7 -0.67 1.51 -9.37
C TRP A 7 0.81 1.92 -9.50
N ILE A 8 1.37 1.90 -10.71
CA ILE A 8 2.75 2.31 -10.97
C ILE A 8 2.96 3.77 -10.57
N LEU A 9 2.02 4.64 -10.90
CA LEU A 9 2.14 6.07 -10.63
C LEU A 9 2.14 6.34 -9.12
N VAL A 10 1.21 5.73 -8.38
CA VAL A 10 1.13 5.90 -6.91
C VAL A 10 2.39 5.38 -6.23
N HIS A 11 2.84 4.17 -6.55
CA HIS A 11 4.03 3.59 -5.93
C HIS A 11 5.33 4.24 -6.41
N GLY A 12 5.38 4.69 -7.66
CA GLY A 12 6.50 5.47 -8.20
C GLY A 12 6.65 6.81 -7.50
N VAL A 13 5.55 7.54 -7.29
CA VAL A 13 5.54 8.78 -6.49
C VAL A 13 5.95 8.48 -5.05
N LEU A 14 5.40 7.44 -4.43
CA LEU A 14 5.76 7.03 -3.07
C LEU A 14 7.27 6.78 -2.93
N VAL A 15 7.83 5.90 -3.78
CA VAL A 15 9.26 5.54 -3.73
C VAL A 15 10.14 6.75 -4.03
N ALA A 16 9.81 7.54 -5.06
CA ALA A 16 10.58 8.73 -5.40
C ALA A 16 10.57 9.77 -4.27
N SER A 17 9.40 10.03 -3.68
CA SER A 17 9.26 10.98 -2.57
C SER A 17 9.93 10.50 -1.29
N LEU A 18 9.87 9.21 -0.97
CA LEU A 18 10.57 8.65 0.18
C LEU A 18 12.09 8.69 -0.02
N TRP A 19 12.59 8.30 -1.19
CA TRP A 19 14.02 8.36 -1.50
C TRP A 19 14.55 9.79 -1.43
N THR A 20 13.98 10.70 -2.22
CA THR A 20 14.42 12.10 -2.24
C THR A 20 14.22 12.79 -0.88
N GLY A 21 13.20 12.39 -0.13
CA GLY A 21 12.91 12.93 1.19
C GLY A 21 13.92 12.54 2.25
N PHE A 22 14.24 11.25 2.35
CA PHE A 22 15.02 10.70 3.45
C PHE A 22 16.49 10.42 3.09
N VAL A 23 16.81 10.20 1.81
CA VAL A 23 18.18 9.95 1.34
C VAL A 23 18.82 11.25 0.87
N ASP A 24 18.11 12.05 0.08
CA ASP A 24 18.63 13.33 -0.44
C ASP A 24 18.32 14.53 0.49
N ASP A 25 17.73 14.26 1.66
CA ASP A 25 17.39 15.24 2.72
C ASP A 25 16.47 16.39 2.26
N VAL A 26 15.57 16.12 1.30
CA VAL A 26 14.58 17.10 0.82
C VAL A 26 13.32 17.04 1.67
N GLU A 27 13.24 17.89 2.70
CA GLU A 27 12.14 17.88 3.69
C GLU A 27 10.74 17.88 3.06
N GLY A 28 10.53 18.66 1.99
CA GLY A 28 9.26 18.71 1.27
C GLY A 28 8.87 17.36 0.66
N ALA A 29 9.84 16.62 0.12
CA ALA A 29 9.61 15.29 -0.45
C ALA A 29 9.32 14.25 0.63
N ALA A 30 10.01 14.33 1.77
CA ALA A 30 9.74 13.44 2.93
C ALA A 30 8.29 13.58 3.39
N ARG A 31 7.79 14.81 3.51
CA ARG A 31 6.39 15.10 3.88
C ARG A 31 5.40 14.53 2.87
N ILE A 32 5.68 14.63 1.57
CA ILE A 32 4.84 14.05 0.51
C ILE A 32 4.84 12.52 0.61
N GLY A 33 6.01 11.90 0.78
CA GLY A 33 6.13 10.44 0.92
C GLY A 33 5.34 9.93 2.12
N LEU A 34 5.51 10.54 3.29
CA LEU A 34 4.75 10.20 4.49
C LEU A 34 3.24 10.44 4.32
N PHE A 35 2.84 11.51 3.65
CA PHE A 35 1.44 11.78 3.35
C PHE A 35 0.83 10.68 2.48
N VAL A 36 1.52 10.26 1.41
CA VAL A 36 1.09 9.15 0.56
C VAL A 36 0.98 7.87 1.38
N CYS A 37 1.94 7.59 2.27
CA CYS A 37 1.86 6.45 3.17
C CYS A 37 0.55 6.45 3.98
N TRP A 38 0.23 7.57 4.62
CA TRP A 38 -0.97 7.71 5.44
C TRP A 38 -2.27 7.59 4.64
N VAL A 39 -2.32 8.13 3.42
CA VAL A 39 -3.47 7.96 2.54
C VAL A 39 -3.70 6.47 2.26
N LEU A 40 -2.66 5.72 1.91
CA LEU A 40 -2.77 4.28 1.65
C LEU A 40 -3.17 3.49 2.90
N ILE A 41 -2.63 3.84 4.07
CA ILE A 41 -3.02 3.26 5.36
C ILE A 41 -4.53 3.46 5.61
N VAL A 42 -5.00 4.70 5.48
CA VAL A 42 -6.42 5.04 5.70
C VAL A 42 -7.33 4.30 4.72
N LEU A 43 -6.93 4.21 3.45
CA LEU A 43 -7.69 3.46 2.44
C LEU A 43 -7.81 1.97 2.77
N SER A 44 -6.81 1.37 3.42
CA SER A 44 -6.88 -0.04 3.84
C SER A 44 -7.90 -0.33 4.93
N PHE A 45 -8.32 0.66 5.71
CA PHE A 45 -9.46 0.47 6.62
C PHE A 45 -10.78 0.23 5.88
N PHE A 46 -10.88 0.72 4.64
CA PHE A 46 -12.05 0.50 3.78
C PHE A 46 -11.92 -0.74 2.89
N ALA A 47 -10.85 -1.54 3.06
CA ALA A 47 -10.57 -2.72 2.22
C ALA A 47 -11.70 -3.76 2.24
N HIS A 48 -12.47 -3.84 3.33
CA HIS A 48 -13.57 -4.79 3.48
C HIS A 48 -14.91 -4.27 2.93
N SER A 49 -14.99 -3.01 2.48
CA SER A 49 -16.22 -2.47 1.93
C SER A 49 -16.58 -3.10 0.58
N ASP A 50 -17.87 -3.37 0.35
CA ASP A 50 -18.37 -4.03 -0.88
C ASP A 50 -17.87 -3.34 -2.16
N ARG A 51 -17.83 -2.00 -2.15
CA ARG A 51 -17.35 -1.19 -3.28
C ARG A 51 -15.86 -1.38 -3.57
N VAL A 52 -15.04 -1.58 -2.54
CA VAL A 52 -13.60 -1.78 -2.68
C VAL A 52 -13.32 -3.21 -3.11
N GLN A 53 -14.02 -4.20 -2.54
CA GLN A 53 -13.92 -5.60 -2.95
C GLN A 53 -14.29 -5.79 -4.42
N ALA A 54 -15.40 -5.18 -4.88
CA ALA A 54 -15.82 -5.24 -6.29
C ALA A 54 -14.80 -4.62 -7.26
N LYS A 55 -13.99 -3.65 -6.80
CA LYS A 55 -12.87 -3.10 -7.59
C LYS A 55 -11.61 -3.97 -7.52
N ALA A 56 -11.38 -4.65 -6.40
CA ALA A 56 -10.26 -5.57 -6.23
C ALA A 56 -10.38 -6.82 -7.14
N ASP A 57 -11.61 -7.19 -7.54
CA ASP A 57 -11.85 -8.23 -8.55
C ASP A 57 -11.25 -7.90 -9.91
N GLN A 58 -11.06 -6.60 -10.18
CA GLN A 58 -10.53 -6.09 -11.44
C GLN A 58 -9.05 -5.72 -11.34
N ASP A 59 -8.40 -6.01 -10.21
CA ASP A 59 -7.02 -5.60 -9.93
C ASP A 59 -6.03 -6.41 -10.81
N PRO A 60 -5.32 -5.75 -11.75
CA PRO A 60 -4.37 -6.43 -12.62
C PRO A 60 -3.02 -6.72 -11.96
N VAL A 61 -2.81 -6.30 -10.70
CA VAL A 61 -1.50 -6.39 -10.04
C VAL A 61 -1.32 -7.73 -9.32
N PRO A 62 -0.24 -8.49 -9.62
CA PRO A 62 0.07 -9.73 -8.91
C PRO A 62 0.28 -9.49 -7.42
N THR A 63 -0.29 -10.36 -6.58
CA THR A 63 -0.17 -10.27 -5.11
C THR A 63 1.29 -10.19 -4.64
N TRP A 64 2.18 -10.98 -5.24
CA TRP A 64 3.59 -11.04 -4.83
C TRP A 64 4.30 -9.69 -5.03
N LEU A 65 3.93 -8.93 -6.06
CA LEU A 65 4.54 -7.65 -6.36
C LEU A 65 4.17 -6.61 -5.30
N ASN A 66 2.89 -6.58 -4.89
CA ASN A 66 2.44 -5.72 -3.78
C ASN A 66 3.18 -6.05 -2.49
N VAL A 67 3.28 -7.34 -2.13
CA VAL A 67 4.00 -7.76 -0.92
C VAL A 67 5.47 -7.33 -0.94
N VAL A 68 6.15 -7.46 -2.09
CA VAL A 68 7.55 -7.01 -2.21
C VAL A 68 7.66 -5.51 -1.98
N VAL A 69 6.79 -4.71 -2.61
CA VAL A 69 6.79 -3.25 -2.45
C VAL A 69 6.49 -2.86 -1.00
N ASP A 70 5.50 -3.49 -0.38
CA ASP A 70 5.13 -3.23 1.02
C ASP A 70 6.27 -3.53 2.00
N VAL A 71 6.97 -4.64 1.81
CA VAL A 71 8.13 -5.01 2.63
C VAL A 71 9.27 -4.01 2.43
N LEU A 72 9.54 -3.57 1.19
CA LEU A 72 10.57 -2.57 0.93
C LEU A 72 10.24 -1.22 1.59
N VAL A 73 8.98 -0.76 1.50
CA VAL A 73 8.53 0.48 2.16
C VAL A 73 8.64 0.35 3.68
N LEU A 74 8.21 -0.79 4.24
CA LEU A 74 8.32 -1.04 5.69
C LEU A 74 9.77 -0.98 6.17
N LEU A 75 10.67 -1.71 5.50
CA LEU A 75 12.09 -1.72 5.83
C LEU A 75 12.70 -0.32 5.70
N PHE A 76 12.32 0.43 4.67
CA PHE A 76 12.76 1.81 4.46
C PHE A 76 12.32 2.74 5.59
N LEU A 77 11.06 2.68 6.01
CA LEU A 77 10.53 3.49 7.11
C LEU A 77 11.22 3.17 8.44
N VAL A 78 11.49 1.88 8.70
CA VAL A 78 12.25 1.46 9.90
C VAL A 78 13.69 1.97 9.85
N TRP A 79 14.34 1.89 8.68
CA TRP A 79 15.72 2.36 8.50
C TRP A 79 15.88 3.85 8.80
N HIS A 80 14.88 4.66 8.46
CA HIS A 80 14.89 6.11 8.66
C HIS A 80 14.13 6.59 9.91
N ASP A 81 13.95 5.72 10.91
CA ASP A 81 13.32 6.03 12.21
C ASP A 81 11.88 6.59 12.13
N ALA A 82 11.18 6.34 11.02
CA ALA A 82 9.78 6.68 10.84
C ALA A 82 8.86 5.62 11.50
N VAL A 83 9.13 5.30 12.77
CA VAL A 83 8.59 4.12 13.48
C VAL A 83 7.06 4.12 13.55
N VAL A 84 6.43 5.27 13.80
CA VAL A 84 4.97 5.37 13.85
C VAL A 84 4.36 5.00 12.50
N THR A 85 4.87 5.60 11.42
CA THR A 85 4.38 5.28 10.07
C THR A 85 4.68 3.82 9.71
N ALA A 86 5.83 3.27 10.09
CA ALA A 86 6.15 1.85 9.91
C ALA A 86 5.15 0.92 10.61
N ALA A 87 4.78 1.21 11.86
CA ALA A 87 3.81 0.41 12.61
C ALA A 87 2.42 0.42 11.95
N PHE A 88 1.96 1.60 11.49
CA PHE A 88 0.69 1.68 10.75
C PHE A 88 0.79 1.08 9.34
N TRP A 89 1.97 1.11 8.72
CA TRP A 89 2.22 0.42 7.44
C TRP A 89 2.11 -1.09 7.61
N LEU A 90 2.60 -1.65 8.73
CA LEU A 90 2.40 -3.06 9.05
C LEU A 90 0.91 -3.39 9.22
N LEU A 91 0.13 -2.51 9.86
CA LEU A 91 -1.32 -2.65 9.93
C LEU A 91 -1.99 -2.61 8.53
N HIS A 92 -1.53 -1.72 7.65
CA HIS A 92 -1.97 -1.65 6.26
C HIS A 92 -1.79 -3.00 5.54
N ILE A 93 -0.61 -3.62 5.66
CA ILE A 93 -0.31 -4.93 5.08
C ILE A 93 -1.29 -5.98 5.61
N GLY A 94 -1.50 -6.03 6.94
CA GLY A 94 -2.40 -6.99 7.58
C GLY A 94 -3.85 -6.86 7.12
N LEU A 95 -4.37 -5.62 7.06
CA LEU A 95 -5.73 -5.35 6.60
C LEU A 95 -5.94 -5.76 5.13
N TRP A 96 -4.96 -5.47 4.28
CA TRP A 96 -5.01 -5.80 2.87
C TRP A 96 -4.95 -7.32 2.63
N LEU A 97 -4.06 -8.03 3.32
CA LEU A 97 -3.98 -9.49 3.25
C LEU A 97 -5.27 -10.15 3.73
N SER A 98 -5.80 -9.70 4.87
CA SER A 98 -7.06 -10.21 5.43
C SER A 98 -8.25 -10.01 4.48
N ALA A 99 -8.36 -8.83 3.87
CA ALA A 99 -9.41 -8.57 2.88
C ALA A 99 -9.31 -9.51 1.67
N ARG A 100 -8.08 -9.83 1.22
CA ARG A 100 -7.85 -10.77 0.12
C ARG A 100 -8.18 -12.22 0.50
N GLU A 101 -7.88 -12.64 1.72
CA GLU A 101 -8.22 -13.99 2.18
C GLU A 101 -9.73 -14.18 2.30
N THR A 102 -10.43 -13.19 2.85
CA THR A 102 -11.90 -13.18 2.95
C THR A 102 -12.54 -13.28 1.57
N ARG A 103 -12.01 -12.54 0.58
CA ARG A 103 -12.45 -12.63 -0.82
C ARG A 103 -12.26 -14.04 -1.41
N LYS A 104 -11.07 -14.63 -1.26
CA LYS A 104 -10.79 -16.00 -1.74
C LYS A 104 -11.70 -17.03 -1.09
N ALA A 105 -12.08 -16.85 0.17
CA ALA A 105 -13.02 -17.72 0.86
C ALA A 105 -14.44 -17.59 0.26
N SER A 106 -14.90 -16.36 0.00
CA SER A 106 -16.22 -16.10 -0.61
C SER A 106 -16.36 -16.73 -2.01
N GLU A 107 -15.31 -16.71 -2.84
CA GLU A 107 -15.32 -17.30 -4.19
C GLU A 107 -15.41 -18.84 -4.17
N ARG A 108 -15.02 -19.49 -3.06
CA ARG A 108 -15.03 -20.96 -2.92
C ARG A 108 -16.36 -21.55 -2.47
N THR A 109 -17.26 -20.72 -1.94
CA THR A 109 -18.62 -21.11 -1.54
C THR A 109 -19.62 -20.53 -2.54
N PRO A 110 -19.94 -21.24 -3.64
CA PRO A 110 -21.00 -20.80 -4.54
C PRO A 110 -22.33 -20.81 -3.76
N ARG A 111 -23.01 -19.67 -3.76
CA ARG A 111 -24.41 -19.56 -3.30
C ARG A 111 -25.35 -20.16 -4.34
#